data_AF-A0A956Z327-F1
#
_entry.id   AF-A0A956Z327-F1
#
_cell.length_a   1.000
_cell.length_b   1.000
_cell.length_c   1.000
_cell.angle_alpha   90.00
_cell.angle_beta   90.00
_cell.angle_gamma   90.00
#
_symmetry.space_group_name_H-M   'P 1'
#
loop_
_entity.id
_entity.type
_entity.pdbx_description
1 polymer ?
#
loop_
_entity_poly.entity_id
_entity_poly.type
_entity_poly.pdbx_seq_one_letter_code
_entity_poly.pdbx_strand_id
1 'polypeptide(L)' 'MKLGAFSVSLSVKDLNASKAFYEKLGFSVFGGDAAHNYLIMKNGDHLIGLFQGMFEGNILTFNP' A
#
# COMPACT_ATOMS: atom_id res chain seq x y z
N MET A 1 -17.96 -5.88 -15.09
CA MET A 1 -16.92 -6.83 -14.63
C MET A 1 -17.02 -6.98 -13.11
N LYS A 2 -16.77 -8.18 -12.55
CA LYS A 2 -16.60 -8.37 -11.11
C LYS A 2 -15.10 -8.30 -10.81
N LEU A 3 -14.61 -7.16 -10.35
CA LEU A 3 -13.17 -6.86 -10.21
C LEU A 3 -12.62 -7.13 -8.79
N GLY A 4 -13.45 -7.70 -7.90
CA GLY A 4 -13.06 -7.98 -6.52
C GLY A 4 -12.79 -6.71 -5.70
N ALA A 5 -11.81 -6.79 -4.80
CA ALA A 5 -11.40 -5.67 -3.96
C ALA A 5 -10.54 -4.67 -4.76
N PHE A 6 -10.61 -3.39 -4.44
CA PHE A 6 -9.68 -2.40 -5.01
C PHE A 6 -8.86 -1.74 -3.90
N SER A 7 -7.68 -1.28 -4.27
CA SER A 7 -6.76 -0.57 -3.38
C SER A 7 -6.01 0.50 -4.17
N VAL A 8 -5.51 1.51 -3.46
CA VAL A 8 -4.61 2.50 -4.05
C VAL A 8 -3.18 2.07 -3.78
N SER A 9 -2.40 1.94 -4.84
CA SER A 9 -0.95 1.70 -4.80
C SER A 9 -0.23 3.03 -4.89
N LEU A 10 0.43 3.43 -3.80
CA LEU A 10 1.12 4.70 -3.65
C LEU A 10 2.60 4.54 -3.98
N SER A 11 3.10 5.39 -4.88
CA SER A 11 4.54 5.50 -5.13
C SER A 11 5.15 6.35 -4.03
N VAL A 12 5.98 5.73 -3.18
CA VAL A 12 6.58 6.40 -2.04
C VAL A 12 8.09 6.54 -2.20
N LYS A 13 8.65 7.64 -1.72
CA LYS A 13 10.11 7.88 -1.75
C LYS A 13 10.85 7.13 -0.65
N ASP A 14 10.21 6.98 0.50
CA ASP A 14 10.71 6.27 1.67
C ASP A 14 9.59 5.39 2.26
N LEU A 15 9.79 4.07 2.17
CA LEU A 15 8.82 3.07 2.61
C LEU A 15 8.63 3.09 4.13
N ASN A 16 9.70 3.26 4.90
CA ASN A 16 9.64 3.24 6.36
C ASN A 16 8.99 4.49 6.92
N ALA A 17 9.33 5.66 6.37
CA ALA A 17 8.68 6.92 6.73
C ALA A 17 7.18 6.90 6.40
N SER A 18 6.83 6.37 5.22
CA SER A 18 5.45 6.26 4.77
C SER A 18 4.66 5.25 5.62
N LYS A 19 5.24 4.09 5.93
CA LYS A 19 4.68 3.11 6.86
C LYS A 19 4.37 3.78 8.21
N ALA A 20 5.35 4.43 8.82
CA ALA A 20 5.20 5.08 10.12
C ALA A 20 4.13 6.18 10.12
N PHE A 21 4.00 6.90 8.99
CA PHE A 21 2.91 7.87 8.80
C PHE A 21 1.54 7.20 8.80
N TYR A 22 1.34 6.14 8.01
CA TYR A 22 0.05 5.45 7.94
C TYR A 22 -0.28 4.67 9.21
N GLU A 23 0.72 4.17 9.96
CA GLU A 23 0.52 3.60 11.29
C GLU A 23 -0.11 4.60 12.27
N LYS A 24 0.28 5.89 12.22
CA LYS A 24 -0.34 6.95 13.03
C LYS A 24 -1.80 7.23 12.63
N LEU A 25 -2.19 6.89 11.40
CA LEU A 25 -3.56 7.00 10.90
C LEU A 25 -4.40 5.74 11.20
N GLY A 26 -3.87 4.79 11.96
CA GLY A 26 -4.56 3.56 12.33
C GLY A 26 -4.44 2.43 11.31
N PHE A 27 -3.56 2.55 10.30
CA PHE A 27 -3.24 1.42 9.44
C PHE A 27 -2.25 0.47 10.13
N SER A 28 -2.29 -0.79 9.74
CA SER A 28 -1.33 -1.82 10.17
C SER A 28 -0.82 -2.60 8.97
N VAL A 29 0.38 -3.18 9.09
CA VAL A 29 0.93 -4.05 8.04
C VAL A 29 0.04 -5.28 7.90
N PHE A 30 -0.51 -5.48 6.72
CA PHE A 30 -1.34 -6.63 6.37
C PHE A 30 -0.55 -7.65 5.54
N GLY A 31 0.40 -7.20 4.74
CA GLY A 31 1.25 -8.06 3.93
C GLY A 31 2.34 -7.30 3.18
N GLY A 32 3.01 -8.00 2.28
CA GLY A 32 4.18 -7.49 1.57
C GLY A 32 5.48 -7.69 2.33
N ASP A 33 6.57 -7.23 1.73
CA ASP A 33 7.92 -7.41 2.26
C ASP A 33 8.74 -6.14 2.02
N ALA A 34 9.17 -5.51 3.12
CA ALA A 34 9.99 -4.31 3.07
C ALA A 34 11.34 -4.55 2.40
N ALA A 35 11.89 -5.78 2.42
CA ALA A 35 13.10 -6.13 1.69
C ALA A 35 12.89 -6.09 0.17
N HIS A 36 11.64 -6.25 -0.28
CA HIS A 36 11.23 -6.11 -1.67
C HIS A 36 10.65 -4.72 -1.98
N ASN A 37 10.86 -3.72 -1.11
CA ASN A 37 10.42 -2.34 -1.28
C ASN A 37 8.89 -2.13 -1.35
N TYR A 38 8.08 -3.03 -0.76
CA TYR A 38 6.64 -2.80 -0.70
C TYR A 38 5.96 -3.33 0.55
N LEU A 39 4.88 -2.68 0.96
CA LEU A 39 4.00 -3.11 2.04
C LEU A 39 2.54 -2.87 1.67
N ILE A 40 1.67 -3.78 2.08
CA ILE A 40 0.23 -3.60 2.05
C ILE A 40 -0.23 -3.25 3.45
N MET A 41 -0.93 -2.13 3.58
CA MET A 41 -1.42 -1.59 4.84
C MET A 41 -2.94 -1.65 4.89
N LYS A 42 -3.51 -2.00 6.05
CA LYS A 42 -4.96 -2.15 6.26
C LYS A 42 -5.47 -1.30 7.43
N ASN A 43 -6.61 -0.65 7.25
CA ASN A 43 -7.38 0.02 8.29
C ASN A 43 -8.88 -0.28 8.08
N GLY A 44 -9.48 -1.10 8.94
CA GLY A 44 -10.84 -1.61 8.73
C GLY A 44 -10.95 -2.37 7.41
N ASP A 45 -11.87 -1.96 6.55
CA ASP A 45 -12.08 -2.54 5.22
C ASP A 45 -11.20 -1.91 4.12
N HIS A 46 -10.38 -0.90 4.47
CA HIS A 46 -9.58 -0.15 3.51
C HIS A 46 -8.17 -0.73 3.38
N LEU A 47 -7.69 -0.81 2.13
CA LEU A 47 -6.35 -1.27 1.78
C LEU A 47 -5.62 -0.20 0.97
N ILE A 48 -4.34 0.01 1.31
CA ILE A 48 -3.40 0.78 0.50
C ILE A 48 -2.11 -0.04 0.33
N GLY A 49 -1.46 0.10 -0.81
CA GLY A 49 -0.11 -0.40 -1.02
C GLY A 49 0.89 0.74 -1.00
N LEU A 50 2.03 0.55 -0.35
CA LEU A 50 3.17 1.45 -0.36
C LEU A 50 4.28 0.77 -1.16
N PHE A 51 4.74 1.40 -2.24
CA PHE A 51 5.76 0.83 -3.13
C PHE A 51 6.86 1.85 -3.38
N GLN A 52 8.10 1.51 -3.06
CA GLN A 52 9.24 2.40 -3.23
C GLN A 52 10.00 2.10 -4.53
N GLY A 53 10.05 3.08 -5.42
CA GLY A 53 10.85 3.00 -6.65
C GLY A 53 10.35 2.00 -7.70
N MET A 54 9.11 1.51 -7.58
CA MET A 54 8.55 0.50 -8.50
C MET A 54 7.78 1.11 -9.69
N PHE A 55 7.25 2.32 -9.53
CA PHE A 55 6.49 3.02 -10.56
C PHE A 55 6.49 4.54 -10.31
N GLU A 56 6.27 5.32 -11.35
CA GLU A 56 6.42 6.78 -11.32
C GLU A 56 5.29 7.51 -10.58
N GLY A 57 4.05 6.97 -10.63
CA GLY A 57 2.87 7.60 -10.05
C GLY A 57 1.90 6.60 -9.44
N ASN A 58 0.91 7.10 -8.69
CA ASN A 58 -0.04 6.24 -7.99
C ASN A 58 -0.93 5.47 -8.97
N ILE A 59 -1.29 4.25 -8.59
CA ILE A 59 -2.07 3.33 -9.43
C ILE A 59 -3.30 2.86 -8.65
N LEU A 60 -4.42 2.68 -9.35
CA LEU A 60 -5.57 1.95 -8.83
C LEU A 60 -5.41 0.46 -9.15
N THR A 61 -5.36 -0.37 -8.11
CA THR A 61 -5.17 -1.82 -8.24
C THR A 61 -6.46 -2.56 -7.95
N PHE A 62 -6.86 -3.45 -8.85
CA PHE A 62 -7.99 -4.38 -8.67
C PHE A 62 -7.45 -5.78 -8.35
N ASN A 63 -7.99 -6.39 -7.31
CA ASN A 63 -7.65 -7.73 -6.82
C ASN A 63 -8.88 -8.63 -7.02
N PRO A 64 -8.96 -9.36 -8.14
CA PRO A 64 -10.10 -10.19 -8.50
C PRO A 64 -10.31 -11.40 -7.56
#